data_AF-G0MZX4-F1
#
_entry.id   AF-G0MZX4-F1
#
_cell.length_a   1.000
_cell.length_b   1.000
_cell.length_c   1.000
_cell.angle_alpha   90.00
_cell.angle_beta   90.00
_cell.angle_gamma   90.00
#
_symmetry.space_group_name_H-M   'P 1'
#
loop_
_entity.id
_entity.type
_entity.pdbx_description
1 polymer ?
#
loop_
_entity_poly.entity_id
_entity_poly.type
_entity_poly.pdbx_seq_one_letter_code
_entity_poly.pdbx_strand_id
1 'polypeptide(L)'
;MGALKKYGITDYKHKARVTSPNDIRQFDYIFGMDDSNIEDLLEIEQKVPKEERHAQILMLGKQDPNGKNEVPDPYYESGSKQFDEVLEQCVKCCEAFLDKVYK
;
A
#
# COMPACT_ATOMS: atom_id res chain seq x y z
N MET A 1 -12.42 12.99 -5.20
CA MET A 1 -13.05 12.21 -4.10
C MET A 1 -14.31 11.49 -4.59
N GLY A 2 -14.21 10.73 -5.68
CA GLY A 2 -15.37 10.05 -6.30
C GLY A 2 -15.32 8.53 -6.12
N ALA A 3 -14.18 7.91 -6.42
CA ALA A 3 -14.00 6.45 -6.42
C ALA A 3 -14.39 5.80 -5.08
N LEU A 4 -13.74 6.15 -3.96
CA LEU A 4 -14.07 5.54 -2.65
C LEU A 4 -15.57 5.62 -2.30
N LYS A 5 -16.20 6.77 -2.52
CA LYS A 5 -17.64 6.96 -2.27
C LYS A 5 -18.51 6.10 -3.20
N LYS A 6 -18.13 5.95 -4.47
CA LYS A 6 -18.80 5.07 -5.44
C LYS A 6 -18.77 3.60 -5.01
N TYR A 7 -17.69 3.17 -4.34
CA TYR A 7 -17.54 1.82 -3.77
C TYR A 7 -18.08 1.72 -2.33
N GLY A 8 -18.83 2.72 -1.85
CA GLY A 8 -19.47 2.69 -0.52
C GLY A 8 -18.53 2.94 0.65
N ILE A 9 -17.27 3.30 0.41
CA ILE A 9 -16.29 3.61 1.45
C ILE A 9 -16.48 5.07 1.87
N THR A 10 -17.24 5.29 2.94
CA THR A 10 -17.61 6.63 3.42
C THR A 10 -17.17 6.94 4.85
N ASP A 11 -16.83 5.92 5.63
CA ASP A 11 -16.40 6.08 7.02
C ASP A 11 -14.88 5.91 7.15
N TYR A 12 -14.14 6.91 6.68
CA TYR A 12 -12.69 6.98 6.83
C TYR A 12 -12.27 8.36 7.30
N LYS A 13 -11.29 8.40 8.22
CA LYS A 13 -10.70 9.64 8.74
C LYS A 13 -9.20 9.54 8.64
N HIS A 14 -8.68 9.75 7.43
CA HIS A 14 -7.24 9.72 7.16
C HIS A 14 -6.77 11.06 6.61
N LYS A 15 -5.54 11.42 6.95
CA LYS A 15 -4.82 12.57 6.43
C LYS A 15 -3.44 12.11 5.99
N ALA A 16 -2.95 12.67 4.88
CA ALA A 16 -1.59 12.42 4.43
C ALA A 16 -0.58 12.74 5.53
N ARG A 17 0.40 11.85 5.71
CA ARG A 17 1.55 12.00 6.60
C ARG A 17 2.77 11.38 5.92
N VAL A 18 3.95 11.83 6.33
CA VAL A 18 5.22 11.24 5.87
C VAL A 18 5.53 10.00 6.71
N THR A 19 6.05 8.95 6.07
CA THR A 19 6.53 7.75 6.75
C THR A 19 7.78 8.07 7.58
N SER A 20 7.89 7.43 8.74
CA SER A 20 8.94 7.67 9.72
C SER A 20 9.59 6.36 10.18
N PRO A 21 10.80 6.40 10.75
CA PRO A 21 11.43 5.22 11.36
C PRO A 21 10.58 4.57 12.46
N ASN A 22 9.65 5.31 13.08
CA ASN A 22 8.76 4.74 14.09
C ASN A 22 7.72 3.79 13.48
N ASP A 23 7.34 3.99 12.22
CA ASP A 23 6.41 3.10 11.53
C ASP A 23 7.01 1.69 11.37
N ILE A 24 8.30 1.61 11.04
CA ILE A 24 9.05 0.35 10.94
C ILE A 24 9.05 -0.44 12.25
N ARG A 25 8.98 0.25 13.40
CA ARG A 25 8.94 -0.36 14.74
C ARG A 25 7.53 -0.76 15.17
N GLN A 26 6.51 -0.10 14.65
CA GLN A 26 5.14 -0.20 15.15
C GLN A 26 4.26 -1.16 14.36
N PHE A 27 4.46 -1.24 13.04
CA PHE A 27 3.61 -2.05 12.17
C PHE A 27 4.24 -3.41 11.91
N ASP A 28 3.39 -4.43 11.72
CA ASP A 28 3.82 -5.76 11.29
C ASP A 28 4.10 -5.80 9.78
N TYR A 29 3.33 -5.02 9.00
CA TYR A 29 3.43 -4.95 7.55
C TYR A 29 3.35 -3.50 7.07
N ILE A 30 4.23 -3.14 6.14
CA ILE A 30 4.18 -1.86 5.43
C ILE A 30 4.21 -2.16 3.93
N PHE A 31 3.25 -1.60 3.20
CA PHE A 31 3.12 -1.83 1.77
C PHE A 31 3.62 -0.64 0.96
N GLY A 32 4.55 -0.89 0.03
CA GLY A 32 4.88 0.02 -1.06
C GLY A 32 3.98 -0.23 -2.28
N MET A 33 3.64 0.84 -3.00
CA MET A 33 2.76 0.76 -4.17
C MET A 33 3.53 0.47 -5.45
N ASP A 34 4.73 1.02 -5.58
CA ASP A 34 5.67 0.87 -6.69
C ASP A 34 7.11 0.65 -6.20
N ASP A 35 8.05 0.46 -7.12
CA ASP A 35 9.47 0.24 -6.76
C ASP A 35 10.07 1.44 -6.02
N SER A 36 9.71 2.68 -6.39
CA SER A 36 10.21 3.89 -5.72
C SER A 36 9.79 3.96 -4.25
N ASN A 37 8.55 3.62 -3.94
CA ASN A 37 8.07 3.54 -2.55
C ASN A 37 8.83 2.47 -1.77
N ILE A 38 9.13 1.33 -2.40
CA ILE A 38 9.90 0.27 -1.74
C ILE A 38 11.32 0.74 -1.43
N GLU A 39 11.99 1.40 -2.38
CA GLU A 39 13.33 1.96 -2.16
C GLU A 39 13.32 2.96 -0.99
N ASP A 40 12.38 3.92 -0.98
CA ASP A 40 12.24 4.90 0.10
C ASP A 40 11.99 4.22 1.47
N LEU A 41 11.14 3.19 1.51
CA LEU A 41 10.87 2.44 2.74
C LEU A 41 12.09 1.70 3.25
N LEU A 42 12.88 1.09 2.36
CA LEU A 42 14.13 0.41 2.71
C LEU A 42 15.18 1.39 3.23
N GLU A 43 15.26 2.61 2.68
CA GLU A 43 16.12 3.67 3.22
C GLU A 43 15.69 4.11 4.63
N ILE A 44 14.38 4.19 4.88
CA ILE A 44 13.86 4.48 6.23
C ILE A 44 14.17 3.32 7.19
N GLU A 45 14.02 2.07 6.75
CA GLU A 45 14.34 0.88 7.53
C GLU A 45 15.81 0.84 7.95
N GLN A 46 16.73 1.24 7.07
CA GLN A 46 18.16 1.30 7.37
C GLN A 46 18.50 2.26 8.52
N LYS A 47 17.64 3.23 8.83
CA LYS A 47 17.79 4.16 9.97
C LYS A 47 17.35 3.54 11.30
N VAL A 48 16.78 2.33 11.29
CA VAL A 48 16.32 1.59 12.47
C VAL A 48 17.30 0.46 12.79
N PRO A 49 17.73 0.30 14.06
CA PRO A 49 18.51 -0.85 14.50
C PRO A 49 17.81 -2.16 14.12
N LYS A 50 18.58 -3.17 13.70
CA LYS A 50 18.01 -4.40 13.10
C LYS A 50 17.07 -5.13 14.07
N GLU A 51 17.42 -5.14 15.35
CA GLU A 51 16.66 -5.70 16.46
C GLU A 51 15.34 -4.98 16.75
N GLU A 52 15.17 -3.75 16.27
CA GLU A 52 13.94 -2.94 16.42
C GLU A 52 13.07 -2.96 15.16
N ARG A 53 13.51 -3.62 14.07
CA ARG A 53 12.73 -3.70 12.83
C ARG A 53 11.66 -4.76 12.98
N HIS A 54 10.42 -4.33 13.13
CA HIS A 54 9.27 -5.23 13.24
C HIS A 54 8.53 -5.38 11.92
N ALA A 55 8.43 -4.31 11.13
CA ALA A 55 7.69 -4.31 9.89
C ALA A 55 8.34 -5.17 8.80
N GLN A 56 7.53 -5.99 8.14
CA GLN A 56 7.86 -6.51 6.81
C GLN A 56 7.44 -5.50 5.75
N ILE A 57 8.41 -5.06 4.95
CA ILE A 57 8.16 -4.22 3.77
C ILE A 57 7.79 -5.13 2.59
N LEU A 58 6.60 -4.93 2.05
CA LEU A 58 6.03 -5.73 0.96
C LEU A 58 5.53 -4.83 -0.17
N MET A 59 5.55 -5.32 -1.40
CA MET A 59 4.88 -4.64 -2.52
C MET A 59 3.43 -5.11 -2.60
N LEU A 60 2.48 -4.17 -2.65
CA LEU A 60 1.05 -4.50 -2.63
C LEU A 60 0.63 -5.27 -3.88
N GLY A 61 1.04 -4.83 -5.07
CA GLY A 61 0.66 -5.47 -6.33
C GLY A 61 1.11 -6.93 -6.45
N LYS A 62 2.23 -7.29 -5.80
CA LYS A 62 2.71 -8.69 -5.72
C LYS A 62 1.81 -9.61 -4.89
N GLN A 63 0.81 -9.09 -4.21
CA GLN A 63 -0.18 -9.91 -3.51
C GLN A 63 -1.23 -10.49 -4.46
N ASP A 64 -1.45 -9.88 -5.63
CA ASP A 64 -2.37 -10.37 -6.65
C ASP A 64 -1.88 -11.70 -7.28
N PRO A 65 -2.66 -12.80 -7.19
CA PRO A 65 -2.30 -14.07 -7.82
C PRO A 65 -2.24 -14.03 -9.35
N ASN A 66 -2.88 -13.06 -10.00
CA ASN A 66 -2.95 -12.91 -11.46
C ASN A 66 -2.04 -11.79 -12.02
N GLY A 67 -1.29 -11.11 -11.14
CA GLY A 67 -0.07 -10.37 -11.49
C GLY A 67 -0.23 -8.99 -12.14
N LYS A 68 -0.03 -7.95 -11.32
CA LYS A 68 0.63 -6.67 -11.68
C LYS A 68 1.52 -6.27 -10.51
N ASN A 69 2.83 -6.11 -10.74
CA ASN A 69 3.78 -5.85 -9.65
C ASN A 69 3.48 -4.52 -8.94
N GLU A 70 3.27 -3.46 -9.71
CA GLU A 70 3.05 -2.12 -9.20
C GLU A 70 1.57 -1.73 -9.25
N VAL A 71 1.19 -0.88 -8.31
CA VAL A 71 -0.07 -0.14 -8.32
C VAL A 71 0.23 1.25 -8.90
N PRO A 72 -0.30 1.57 -10.09
CA PRO A 72 0.05 2.82 -10.77
C PRO A 72 -0.51 4.03 -10.02
N ASP A 73 0.20 5.14 -10.08
CA ASP A 73 -0.27 6.41 -9.53
C ASP A 73 -1.38 7.00 -10.44
N PRO A 74 -2.61 7.20 -9.92
CA PRO A 74 -3.75 7.69 -10.68
C PRO A 74 -3.75 9.21 -10.95
N TYR A 75 -2.72 9.95 -10.51
CA TYR A 75 -2.65 11.41 -10.67
C TYR A 75 -2.04 11.85 -12.00
N TYR A 76 -1.44 10.94 -12.78
CA TYR A 76 -0.71 11.29 -14.00
C TYR A 76 -1.60 11.47 -15.24
N GLU A 77 -2.78 10.86 -15.33
CA GLU A 77 -3.70 11.10 -16.45
C GLU A 77 -4.97 11.84 -16.02
N SER A 78 -5.60 12.49 -17.00
CA SER A 78 -6.87 13.19 -16.78
C SER A 78 -8.04 12.23 -16.84
N GLY A 79 -8.73 12.04 -15.72
CA GLY A 79 -9.98 11.29 -15.66
C GLY A 79 -10.16 10.50 -14.37
N SER A 80 -11.40 10.15 -14.04
CA SER A 80 -11.72 9.39 -12.82
C SER A 80 -11.55 7.88 -12.98
N LYS A 81 -11.38 7.38 -14.21
CA LYS A 81 -11.35 5.94 -14.52
C LYS A 81 -10.16 5.24 -13.85
N GLN A 82 -8.99 5.87 -13.84
CA GLN A 82 -7.80 5.31 -13.23
C GLN A 82 -7.93 5.13 -11.72
N PHE A 83 -8.64 6.04 -11.04
CA PHE A 83 -8.93 5.89 -9.62
C PHE A 83 -9.80 4.66 -9.32
N ASP A 84 -10.74 4.32 -10.21
CA ASP A 84 -11.54 3.11 -10.08
C ASP A 84 -10.66 1.86 -10.31
N GLU A 85 -9.83 1.85 -11.35
CA GLU A 85 -8.92 0.74 -11.67
C GLU A 85 -7.89 0.48 -10.55
N VAL A 86 -7.31 1.54 -9.99
CA VAL A 86 -6.37 1.46 -8.85
C VAL A 86 -7.08 0.94 -7.61
N LEU A 87 -8.30 1.42 -7.33
CA LEU A 87 -9.06 0.94 -6.18
C LEU A 87 -9.40 -0.55 -6.30
N GLU A 88 -9.84 -1.01 -7.47
CA GLU A 88 -10.10 -2.42 -7.72
C GLU A 88 -8.85 -3.29 -7.54
N GLN A 89 -7.70 -2.83 -8.05
CA GLN A 89 -6.42 -3.51 -7.85
C GLN A 89 -6.05 -3.59 -6.37
N CYS A 90 -6.17 -2.48 -5.62
CA CYS A 90 -5.90 -2.44 -4.19
C CYS A 90 -6.78 -3.42 -3.41
N VAL A 91 -8.10 -3.42 -3.66
CA VAL A 91 -9.04 -4.33 -2.97
C VAL A 91 -8.65 -5.78 -3.22
N LYS A 92 -8.41 -6.17 -4.48
CA LYS A 92 -8.03 -7.53 -4.84
C LYS A 92 -6.71 -7.97 -4.19
N CYS A 93 -5.71 -7.08 -4.15
CA CYS A 93 -4.43 -7.36 -3.50
C CYS A 93 -4.59 -7.54 -1.98
N CYS A 94 -5.39 -6.68 -1.34
CA CYS A 94 -5.69 -6.77 0.09
C CYS A 94 -6.42 -8.07 0.43
N GLU A 95 -7.44 -8.45 -0.34
CA GLU A 95 -8.16 -9.72 -0.14
C GLU A 95 -7.22 -10.92 -0.26
N ALA A 96 -6.39 -10.96 -1.32
CA ALA A 96 -5.43 -12.04 -1.53
C ALA A 96 -4.35 -12.11 -0.44
N PHE A 97 -3.95 -10.96 0.12
CA PHE A 97 -3.02 -10.93 1.25
C PHE A 97 -3.68 -11.43 2.54
N LEU A 98 -4.88 -10.94 2.86
CA LEU A 98 -5.62 -11.36 4.06
C LEU A 98 -5.89 -12.87 4.04
N ASP A 99 -6.23 -13.42 2.88
CA ASP A 99 -6.39 -14.87 2.68
C ASP A 99 -5.12 -15.68 2.98
N LYS A 100 -3.92 -15.10 2.84
CA LYS A 100 -2.65 -15.78 3.14
C LYS A 100 -2.26 -15.70 4.61
N VAL A 101 -2.66 -14.64 5.31
CA VAL A 101 -2.25 -14.36 6.69
C VAL A 101 -3.26 -14.86 7.72
N TYR A 102 -4.54 -14.96 7.34
CA TYR A 102 -5.63 -15.35 8.24
C TYR A 102 -6.31 -16.69 7.93
N LYS A 103 -5.92 -17.39 6.86
CA LYS A 103 -6.28 -18.82 6.66
C LYS A 103 -5.15 -19.71 7.15
#